data_AF-A0A0W7TK46-F1
#
_entry.id   AF-A0A0W7TK46-F1
#
_cell.length_a   1.000
_cell.length_b   1.000
_cell.length_c   1.000
_cell.angle_alpha   90.00
_cell.angle_beta   90.00
_cell.angle_gamma   90.00
#
_symmetry.space_group_name_H-M   'P 1'
#
loop_
_entity.id
_entity.type
_entity.pdbx_description
1 polymer ?
#
loop_
_entity_poly.entity_id
_entity_poly.type
_entity_poly.pdbx_seq_one_letter_code
_entity_poly.pdbx_strand_id
1 'polypeptide(L)'
;MRDVLSEIGRLRGSEGFRAYSDIRAVESYFRMTQEKCRALIRELDDVSSRPPEWWRSYEIVEEESLELSQALTDFLSRMYFCKNHASACAGRYKLESEYRAIRKKYFGEEAAVIIGLRNYTVHVDMAPLVVGPGGRPVFTDRCRKNPIWSAKERKILKKADPRELIETYGEQMECVYSEFGEALAEAIRPKMKECRREIRGFNSWAGSERWSATNHLGAPEGREECLTLDTAMP
;
A
#
# COMPACT_ATOMS: atom_id res chain seq x y z
N MET A 1 13.33 30.23 26.24
CA MET A 1 12.29 30.86 25.41
C MET A 1 11.73 29.76 24.53
N ARG A 2 10.43 29.42 24.64
CA ARG A 2 9.83 28.41 23.75
C ARG A 2 9.69 29.05 22.37
N ASP A 3 10.43 28.55 21.39
CA ASP A 3 10.29 28.99 20.00
C ASP A 3 9.28 28.10 19.26
N VAL A 4 8.50 28.71 18.36
CA VAL A 4 7.42 28.08 17.60
C VAL A 4 7.92 26.85 16.84
N LEU A 5 9.10 26.92 16.22
CA LEU A 5 9.69 25.81 15.47
C LEU A 5 10.07 24.63 16.37
N SER A 6 10.56 24.92 17.58
CA SER A 6 10.88 23.89 18.57
C SER A 6 9.63 23.14 19.04
N GLU A 7 8.51 23.85 19.23
CA GLU A 7 7.26 23.25 19.68
C GLU A 7 6.57 22.44 18.58
N ILE A 8 6.65 22.89 17.32
CA ILE A 8 6.25 22.09 16.14
C ILE A 8 7.10 20.81 16.06
N GLY A 9 8.41 20.91 16.28
CA GLY A 9 9.30 19.74 16.34
C GLY A 9 8.89 18.74 17.42
N ARG A 10 8.52 19.23 18.61
CA ARG A 10 8.00 18.39 19.70
C ARG A 10 6.71 17.69 19.31
N LEU A 11 5.75 18.40 18.71
CA LEU A 11 4.48 17.84 18.26
C LEU A 11 4.69 16.75 17.20
N ARG A 12 5.58 16.98 16.22
CA ARG A 12 5.96 15.96 15.23
C ARG A 12 6.61 14.73 15.86
N GLY A 13 7.30 14.91 16.99
CA GLY A 13 7.88 13.82 17.76
C GLY A 13 6.89 13.04 18.62
N SER A 14 5.66 13.54 18.82
CA SER A 14 4.70 12.97 19.77
C SER A 14 4.11 11.63 19.30
N GLU A 15 3.72 10.79 20.26
CA GLU A 15 3.12 9.50 19.93
C GLU A 15 1.82 9.63 19.15
N GLY A 16 1.05 10.68 19.42
CA GLY A 16 -0.19 10.98 18.70
C GLY A 16 0.06 11.29 17.23
N PHE A 17 1.12 12.05 16.92
CA PHE A 17 1.52 12.37 15.56
C PHE A 17 2.02 11.12 14.80
N ARG A 18 2.84 10.29 15.45
CA ARG A 18 3.30 9.02 14.86
C ARG A 18 2.13 8.09 14.56
N ALA A 19 1.15 8.02 15.47
CA ALA A 19 -0.02 7.17 15.29
C ALA A 19 -0.93 7.63 14.15
N TYR A 20 -1.10 8.95 13.98
CA TYR A 20 -1.77 9.49 12.81
C TYR A 20 -1.02 9.14 11.51
N SER A 21 0.29 9.35 11.50
CA SER A 21 1.15 9.09 10.33
C SER A 21 1.09 7.63 9.90
N ASP A 22 1.07 6.71 10.87
CA ASP A 22 0.94 5.27 10.63
C ASP A 22 -0.38 4.90 9.93
N ILE A 23 -1.52 5.44 10.36
CA ILE A 23 -2.81 5.19 9.70
C ILE A 23 -2.79 5.69 8.26
N ARG A 24 -2.30 6.92 8.03
CA ARG A 24 -2.25 7.52 6.70
C ARG A 24 -1.29 6.79 5.77
N ALA A 25 -0.16 6.33 6.31
CA ALA A 25 0.78 5.52 5.54
C ALA A 25 0.16 4.18 5.12
N VAL A 26 -0.56 3.49 6.02
CA VAL A 26 -1.31 2.26 5.67
C VAL A 26 -2.33 2.54 4.57
N GLU A 27 -3.15 3.59 4.71
CA GLU A 27 -4.15 3.99 3.72
C GLU A 27 -3.51 4.31 2.35
N SER A 28 -2.45 5.11 2.35
CA SER A 28 -1.71 5.51 1.15
C SER A 28 -1.08 4.32 0.44
N TYR A 29 -0.42 3.42 1.18
CA TYR A 29 0.22 2.25 0.59
C TYR A 29 -0.80 1.23 0.06
N PHE A 30 -1.94 1.09 0.73
CA PHE A 30 -3.03 0.28 0.23
C PHE A 30 -3.59 0.85 -1.08
N ARG A 31 -3.86 2.16 -1.14
CA ARG A 31 -4.33 2.85 -2.35
C ARG A 31 -3.37 2.69 -3.52
N MET A 32 -2.08 2.93 -3.29
CA MET A 32 -1.04 2.74 -4.31
C MET A 32 -0.97 1.28 -4.80
N THR A 33 -1.18 0.31 -3.91
CA THR A 33 -1.22 -1.10 -4.30
C THR A 33 -2.45 -1.40 -5.17
N GLN A 34 -3.62 -0.85 -4.82
CA GLN A 34 -4.84 -0.98 -5.62
C GLN A 34 -4.69 -0.33 -7.00
N GLU A 35 -4.06 0.83 -7.09
CA GLU A 35 -3.75 1.47 -8.38
C GLU A 35 -2.86 0.58 -9.25
N LYS A 36 -1.81 -0.02 -8.67
CA LYS A 36 -0.93 -0.94 -9.41
C LYS A 36 -1.61 -2.26 -9.78
N CYS A 37 -2.51 -2.77 -8.93
CA CYS A 37 -3.35 -3.92 -9.24
C CYS A 37 -4.24 -3.64 -10.46
N ARG A 38 -4.94 -2.50 -10.46
CA ARG A 38 -5.80 -2.09 -11.58
C ARG A 38 -5.00 -1.83 -12.86
N ALA A 39 -3.83 -1.21 -12.76
CA ALA A 39 -2.96 -1.01 -13.91
C ALA A 39 -2.56 -2.36 -14.53
N LEU A 40 -2.10 -3.31 -13.72
CA LEU A 40 -1.75 -4.65 -14.19
C LEU A 40 -2.94 -5.39 -14.82
N ILE A 41 -4.15 -5.29 -14.25
CA ILE A 41 -5.35 -5.87 -14.85
C ILE A 41 -5.62 -5.26 -16.24
N ARG A 42 -5.49 -3.94 -16.38
CA ARG A 42 -5.65 -3.29 -17.69
C ARG A 42 -4.64 -3.77 -18.71
N GLU A 43 -3.36 -3.91 -18.34
CA GLU A 43 -2.34 -4.45 -19.26
C GLU A 43 -2.69 -5.88 -19.70
N LEU A 44 -3.17 -6.73 -18.77
CA LEU A 44 -3.59 -8.10 -19.09
C LEU A 44 -4.81 -8.13 -20.03
N ASP A 45 -5.78 -7.25 -19.80
CA ASP A 45 -6.98 -7.11 -20.63
C ASP A 45 -6.63 -6.54 -22.02
N ASP A 46 -5.76 -5.54 -22.08
CA ASP A 46 -5.30 -4.90 -23.33
C ASP A 46 -4.57 -5.90 -24.21
N VAL A 47 -3.63 -6.68 -23.66
CA VAL A 47 -2.98 -7.79 -24.35
C VAL A 47 -4.02 -8.81 -24.84
N SER A 48 -4.93 -9.24 -23.97
CA SER A 48 -5.93 -10.24 -24.34
C SER A 48 -6.92 -9.76 -25.42
N SER A 49 -7.06 -8.44 -25.60
CA SER A 49 -7.97 -7.84 -26.57
C SER A 49 -7.41 -7.75 -28.00
N ARG A 50 -6.10 -7.93 -28.19
CA ARG A 50 -5.47 -7.79 -29.51
C ARG A 50 -5.84 -8.96 -30.43
N PRO A 51 -5.99 -8.70 -31.75
CA PRO A 51 -6.32 -9.75 -32.71
C PRO A 51 -5.18 -10.77 -32.85
N PRO A 52 -5.48 -12.04 -33.18
CA PRO A 52 -4.47 -13.10 -33.33
C PRO A 52 -3.31 -12.76 -34.28
N GLU A 53 -3.55 -11.95 -35.31
CA GLU A 53 -2.55 -11.50 -36.29
C GLU A 53 -1.44 -10.63 -35.67
N TRP A 54 -1.76 -9.90 -34.59
CA TRP A 54 -0.83 -9.05 -33.84
C TRP A 54 0.34 -9.87 -33.29
N TRP A 55 0.05 -11.09 -32.86
CA TRP A 55 0.98 -11.98 -32.17
C TRP A 55 1.87 -12.81 -33.10
N ARG A 56 1.88 -12.49 -34.40
CA ARG A 56 2.75 -13.19 -35.38
C ARG A 56 4.20 -12.73 -35.32
N SER A 57 4.47 -11.53 -34.80
CA SER A 57 5.83 -11.04 -34.61
C SER A 57 6.38 -11.51 -33.26
N TYR A 58 7.55 -12.16 -33.29
CA TYR A 58 8.26 -12.53 -32.08
C TYR A 58 8.64 -11.30 -31.25
N GLU A 59 9.07 -10.22 -31.90
CA GLU A 59 9.48 -8.98 -31.23
C GLU A 59 8.33 -8.37 -30.41
N ILE A 60 7.11 -8.37 -30.97
CA ILE A 60 5.90 -7.91 -30.27
C ILE A 60 5.62 -8.80 -29.06
N VAL A 61 5.69 -10.13 -29.23
CA VAL A 61 5.44 -11.08 -28.14
C VAL A 61 6.45 -10.91 -27.02
N GLU A 62 7.72 -10.68 -27.35
CA GLU A 62 8.79 -10.46 -26.38
C GLU A 62 8.60 -9.14 -25.62
N GLU A 63 8.38 -8.04 -26.34
CA GLU A 63 8.13 -6.71 -25.76
C GLU A 63 6.97 -6.72 -24.76
N GLU A 64 5.80 -7.23 -25.20
CA GLU A 64 4.59 -7.28 -24.39
C GLU A 64 4.75 -8.23 -23.18
N SER A 65 5.52 -9.31 -23.33
CA SER A 65 5.85 -10.21 -22.21
C SER A 65 6.71 -9.52 -21.14
N LEU A 66 7.65 -8.67 -21.58
CA LEU A 66 8.50 -7.89 -20.68
C LEU A 66 7.68 -6.82 -19.95
N GLU A 67 6.80 -6.11 -20.64
CA GLU A 67 5.91 -5.10 -20.06
C GLU A 67 4.98 -5.71 -19.01
N LEU A 68 4.34 -6.85 -19.32
CA LEU A 68 3.51 -7.58 -18.36
C LEU A 68 4.30 -8.01 -17.12
N SER A 69 5.52 -8.51 -17.31
CA SER A 69 6.38 -8.93 -16.20
C SER A 69 6.84 -7.75 -15.33
N GLN A 70 7.09 -6.58 -15.94
CA GLN A 70 7.41 -5.35 -15.22
C GLN A 70 6.20 -4.85 -14.42
N ALA A 71 5.01 -4.78 -15.03
CA ALA A 71 3.78 -4.38 -14.36
C ALA A 71 3.45 -5.31 -13.16
N LEU A 72 3.65 -6.62 -13.32
CA LEU A 72 3.51 -7.58 -12.24
C LEU A 72 4.52 -7.34 -11.12
N THR A 73 5.79 -7.13 -11.46
CA THR A 73 6.85 -6.87 -10.47
C THR A 73 6.57 -5.60 -9.66
N ASP A 74 6.08 -4.55 -10.33
CA ASP A 74 5.65 -3.30 -9.72
C ASP A 74 4.53 -3.53 -8.69
N PHE A 75 3.48 -4.23 -9.10
CA PHE A 75 2.37 -4.59 -8.24
C PHE A 75 2.83 -5.41 -7.02
N LEU A 76 3.58 -6.49 -7.25
CA LEU A 76 4.09 -7.38 -6.19
C LEU A 76 4.96 -6.63 -5.18
N SER A 77 5.75 -5.65 -5.64
CA SER A 77 6.58 -4.81 -4.80
C SER A 77 5.74 -3.89 -3.90
N ARG A 78 4.71 -3.23 -4.45
CA ARG A 78 3.81 -2.37 -3.66
C ARG A 78 3.00 -3.17 -2.64
N MET A 79 2.48 -4.34 -3.05
CA MET A 79 1.80 -5.28 -2.16
C MET A 79 2.69 -5.68 -1.00
N TYR A 80 3.94 -6.09 -1.28
CA TYR A 80 4.86 -6.54 -0.24
C TYR A 80 5.18 -5.43 0.76
N PHE A 81 5.37 -4.21 0.27
CA PHE A 81 5.62 -3.04 1.09
C PHE A 81 4.40 -2.68 1.96
N CYS A 82 3.20 -2.65 1.39
CA CYS A 82 1.95 -2.45 2.12
C CYS A 82 1.76 -3.48 3.24
N LYS A 83 1.99 -4.76 2.94
CA LYS A 83 1.93 -5.86 3.91
C LYS A 83 2.93 -5.68 5.05
N ASN A 84 4.18 -5.34 4.74
CA ASN A 84 5.21 -5.15 5.76
C ASN A 84 4.89 -3.96 6.66
N HIS A 85 4.41 -2.85 6.08
CA HIS A 85 4.03 -1.68 6.85
C HIS A 85 2.84 -1.96 7.77
N ALA A 86 1.79 -2.61 7.27
CA ALA A 86 0.65 -3.03 8.09
C ALA A 86 1.06 -3.98 9.21
N SER A 87 1.96 -4.94 8.94
CA SER A 87 2.51 -5.82 9.97
C SER A 87 3.29 -5.06 11.05
N ALA A 88 4.05 -4.03 10.67
CA ALA A 88 4.78 -3.19 11.61
C ALA A 88 3.82 -2.36 12.47
N CYS A 89 2.77 -1.78 11.88
CA CYS A 89 1.68 -1.12 12.60
C CYS A 89 1.00 -2.09 13.58
N ALA A 90 0.67 -3.30 13.14
CA ALA A 90 0.06 -4.31 14.01
C ALA A 90 0.94 -4.57 15.24
N GLY A 91 2.27 -4.69 15.07
CA GLY A 91 3.22 -4.81 16.18
C GLY A 91 3.23 -3.61 17.12
N ARG A 92 3.27 -2.39 16.58
CA ARG A 92 3.30 -1.16 17.38
C ARG A 92 2.05 -0.98 18.25
N TYR A 93 0.89 -1.42 17.77
CA TYR A 93 -0.40 -1.22 18.44
C TYR A 93 -0.96 -2.49 19.09
N LYS A 94 -0.16 -3.56 19.20
CA LYS A 94 -0.54 -4.84 19.84
C LYS A 94 -1.74 -5.53 19.16
N LEU A 95 -1.82 -5.43 17.83
CA LEU A 95 -2.87 -6.00 16.98
C LEU A 95 -2.38 -7.22 16.18
N GLU A 96 -1.27 -7.86 16.55
CA GLU A 96 -0.67 -8.93 15.74
C GLU A 96 -1.58 -10.16 15.62
N SER A 97 -2.27 -10.52 16.70
CA SER A 97 -3.24 -11.63 16.70
C SER A 97 -4.44 -11.32 15.81
N GLU A 98 -4.95 -10.09 15.89
CA GLU A 98 -6.09 -9.61 15.12
C GLU A 98 -5.74 -9.48 13.62
N TYR A 99 -4.61 -8.86 13.29
CA TYR A 99 -4.12 -8.80 11.92
C TYR A 99 -3.91 -10.18 11.31
N ARG A 100 -3.39 -11.14 12.09
CA ARG A 100 -3.26 -12.54 11.65
C ARG A 100 -4.62 -13.20 11.43
N ALA A 101 -5.60 -12.94 12.29
CA ALA A 101 -6.95 -13.47 12.16
C ALA A 101 -7.66 -12.93 10.91
N ILE A 102 -7.59 -11.61 10.67
CA ILE A 102 -8.14 -10.94 9.48
C ILE A 102 -7.51 -11.53 8.22
N ARG A 103 -6.17 -11.64 8.16
CA ARG A 103 -5.50 -12.27 7.01
C ARG A 103 -5.94 -13.71 6.80
N LYS A 104 -6.08 -14.50 7.87
CA LYS A 104 -6.53 -15.89 7.77
C LYS A 104 -7.98 -16.01 7.29
N LYS A 105 -8.83 -15.03 7.63
CA LYS A 105 -10.23 -14.96 7.22
C LYS A 105 -10.38 -14.75 5.71
N TYR A 106 -9.53 -13.93 5.10
CA TYR A 106 -9.69 -13.52 3.70
C TYR A 106 -8.67 -14.14 2.73
N PHE A 107 -7.42 -14.35 3.14
CA PHE A 107 -6.41 -14.90 2.24
C PHE A 107 -6.51 -16.42 2.17
N GLY A 108 -6.91 -16.90 0.99
CA GLY A 108 -6.94 -18.31 0.63
C GLY A 108 -5.62 -18.84 0.02
N GLU A 109 -5.70 -19.97 -0.65
CA GLU A 109 -4.53 -20.59 -1.32
C GLU A 109 -4.05 -19.75 -2.51
N GLU A 110 -4.97 -19.07 -3.20
CA GLU A 110 -4.71 -18.13 -4.30
C GLU A 110 -3.84 -16.95 -3.84
N ALA A 111 -4.14 -16.39 -2.66
CA ALA A 111 -3.34 -15.33 -2.07
C ALA A 111 -1.93 -15.80 -1.70
N ALA A 112 -1.78 -17.06 -1.26
CA ALA A 112 -0.46 -17.63 -1.00
C ALA A 112 0.39 -17.68 -2.27
N VAL A 113 -0.22 -18.03 -3.42
CA VAL A 113 0.45 -17.99 -4.73
C VAL A 113 0.91 -16.58 -5.07
N ILE A 114 0.05 -15.55 -4.99
CA ILE A 114 0.44 -14.16 -5.29
C ILE A 114 1.55 -13.66 -4.35
N ILE A 115 1.46 -13.96 -3.04
CA ILE A 115 2.49 -13.60 -2.08
C ILE A 115 3.81 -14.31 -2.41
N GLY A 116 3.76 -15.58 -2.80
CA GLY A 116 4.93 -16.34 -3.21
C GLY A 116 5.51 -15.90 -4.55
N LEU A 117 4.69 -15.40 -5.48
CA LEU A 117 5.14 -14.84 -6.77
C LEU A 117 6.13 -13.70 -6.59
N ARG A 118 6.00 -12.90 -5.54
CA ARG A 118 7.02 -11.89 -5.22
C ARG A 118 8.39 -12.53 -4.99
N ASN A 119 8.46 -13.58 -4.18
CA ASN A 119 9.75 -14.25 -3.89
C ASN A 119 10.29 -14.96 -5.12
N TYR A 120 9.42 -15.58 -5.92
CA TYR A 120 9.82 -16.18 -7.18
C TYR A 120 10.39 -15.13 -8.15
N THR A 121 9.69 -14.00 -8.29
CA THR A 121 10.10 -12.91 -9.19
C THR A 121 11.47 -12.36 -8.82
N VAL A 122 11.69 -12.11 -7.51
CA VAL A 122 12.93 -11.51 -7.02
C VAL A 122 14.10 -12.50 -6.98
N HIS A 123 13.86 -13.78 -6.70
CA HIS A 123 14.94 -14.73 -6.40
C HIS A 123 15.15 -15.84 -7.43
N VAL A 124 14.23 -16.02 -8.37
CA VAL A 124 14.25 -17.17 -9.30
C VAL A 124 14.14 -16.73 -10.75
N ASP A 125 13.14 -15.90 -11.07
CA ASP A 125 12.86 -15.49 -12.44
C ASP A 125 12.16 -14.14 -12.50
N MET A 126 12.84 -13.13 -13.06
CA MET A 126 12.31 -11.78 -13.18
C MET A 126 11.14 -11.67 -14.17
N ALA A 127 10.88 -12.70 -14.99
CA ALA A 127 9.80 -12.71 -15.99
C ALA A 127 8.85 -13.92 -15.80
N PRO A 128 8.02 -13.93 -14.75
CA PRO A 128 7.11 -15.03 -14.47
C PRO A 128 5.89 -15.10 -15.40
N LEU A 129 5.61 -14.03 -16.17
CA LEU A 129 4.50 -13.92 -17.12
C LEU A 129 5.02 -13.74 -18.55
N VAL A 130 4.30 -14.33 -19.50
CA VAL A 130 4.56 -14.16 -20.94
C VAL A 130 3.25 -14.12 -21.71
N VAL A 131 3.29 -13.57 -22.92
CA VAL A 131 2.20 -13.70 -23.89
C VAL A 131 2.27 -15.10 -24.50
N GLY A 132 1.26 -15.91 -24.19
CA GLY A 132 1.09 -17.27 -24.69
C GLY A 132 0.40 -17.34 -26.06
N PRO A 133 0.16 -18.56 -26.55
CA PRO A 133 -0.49 -18.78 -27.84
C PRO A 133 -1.83 -18.05 -27.96
N GLY A 134 -2.00 -17.30 -29.05
CA GLY A 134 -3.21 -16.53 -29.33
C GLY A 134 -3.36 -15.27 -28.48
N GLY A 135 -2.27 -14.74 -27.92
CA GLY A 135 -2.30 -13.44 -27.24
C GLY A 135 -2.74 -13.49 -25.78
N ARG A 136 -2.69 -14.66 -25.14
CA ARG A 136 -3.18 -14.80 -23.76
C ARG A 136 -2.04 -14.68 -22.77
N PRO A 137 -2.12 -13.78 -21.78
CA PRO A 137 -1.17 -13.76 -20.67
C PRO A 137 -1.18 -15.09 -19.92
N VAL A 138 0.00 -15.69 -19.72
CA VAL A 138 0.14 -16.96 -19.00
C VAL A 138 1.39 -16.94 -18.12
N PHE A 139 1.34 -17.67 -17.01
CA PHE A 139 2.54 -18.00 -16.26
C PHE A 139 3.46 -18.89 -17.10
N THR A 140 4.76 -18.62 -17.06
CA THR A 140 5.75 -19.43 -17.76
C THR A 140 5.75 -20.86 -17.25
N ASP A 141 6.15 -21.79 -18.12
CA ASP A 141 6.33 -23.20 -17.76
C ASP A 141 7.33 -23.38 -16.61
N ARG A 142 8.39 -22.56 -16.60
CA ARG A 142 9.40 -22.51 -15.55
C ARG A 142 8.78 -22.06 -14.22
N CYS A 143 7.92 -21.05 -14.23
CA CYS A 143 7.18 -20.61 -13.06
C CYS A 143 6.30 -21.74 -12.55
N ARG A 144 5.39 -22.27 -13.38
CA ARG A 144 4.41 -23.30 -13.00
C ARG A 144 5.03 -24.58 -12.43
N LYS A 145 6.22 -24.96 -12.90
CA LYS A 145 6.89 -26.21 -12.52
C LYS A 145 7.91 -26.03 -11.41
N ASN A 146 8.16 -24.80 -10.93
CA ASN A 146 9.23 -24.55 -9.99
C ASN A 146 9.02 -25.30 -8.65
N PRO A 147 10.09 -25.88 -8.05
CA PRO A 147 10.01 -26.56 -6.75
C PRO A 147 9.71 -25.64 -5.56
N ILE A 148 9.86 -24.32 -5.68
CA ILE A 148 9.54 -23.35 -4.61
C ILE A 148 8.07 -23.43 -4.19
N TRP A 149 7.20 -23.82 -5.12
CA TRP A 149 5.77 -23.98 -4.89
C TRP A 149 5.48 -25.30 -4.17
N SER A 150 4.48 -25.31 -3.31
CA SER A 150 3.87 -26.54 -2.80
C SER A 150 3.12 -27.28 -3.90
N ALA A 151 2.76 -28.55 -3.64
CA ALA A 151 1.97 -29.35 -4.57
C ALA A 151 0.60 -28.72 -4.88
N LYS A 152 0.00 -27.99 -3.92
CA LYS A 152 -1.26 -27.28 -4.10
C LYS A 152 -1.09 -26.03 -4.95
N GLU A 153 -0.10 -25.19 -4.63
CA GLU A 153 0.19 -23.95 -5.38
C GLU A 153 0.54 -24.26 -6.84
N ARG A 154 1.28 -25.35 -7.12
CA ARG A 154 1.49 -25.81 -8.51
C ARG A 154 0.20 -26.19 -9.23
N LYS A 155 -0.79 -26.76 -8.54
CA LYS A 155 -2.10 -27.08 -9.16
C LYS A 155 -2.85 -25.80 -9.51
N ILE A 156 -2.77 -24.78 -8.66
CA ILE A 156 -3.34 -23.45 -8.91
C ILE A 156 -2.65 -22.81 -10.11
N LEU A 157 -1.33 -22.64 -10.09
CA LEU A 157 -0.55 -22.00 -11.17
C LEU A 157 -0.73 -22.66 -12.55
N LYS A 158 -0.99 -23.98 -12.60
CA LYS A 158 -1.25 -24.70 -13.85
C LYS A 158 -2.59 -24.35 -14.49
N LYS A 159 -3.59 -23.99 -13.68
CA LYS A 159 -4.96 -23.72 -14.13
C LYS A 159 -5.32 -22.24 -14.08
N ALA A 160 -4.57 -21.44 -13.33
CA ALA A 160 -4.85 -20.04 -13.10
C ALA A 160 -4.76 -19.25 -14.41
N ASP A 161 -5.82 -18.50 -14.68
CA ASP A 161 -5.73 -17.27 -15.45
C ASP A 161 -5.03 -16.22 -14.56
N PRO A 162 -3.88 -15.65 -15.00
CA PRO A 162 -3.22 -14.58 -14.26
C PRO A 162 -4.16 -13.44 -13.89
N ARG A 163 -5.07 -13.05 -14.79
CA ARG A 163 -5.97 -11.91 -14.60
C ARG A 163 -6.99 -12.18 -13.50
N GLU A 164 -7.65 -13.33 -13.51
CA GLU A 164 -8.56 -13.75 -12.43
C GLU A 164 -7.84 -13.88 -11.09
N LEU A 165 -6.63 -14.44 -11.09
CA LEU A 165 -5.84 -14.62 -9.87
C LEU A 165 -5.45 -13.28 -9.23
N ILE A 166 -5.05 -12.30 -10.04
CA ILE A 166 -4.67 -10.95 -9.59
C ILE A 166 -5.90 -10.18 -9.10
N GLU A 167 -7.02 -10.23 -9.82
CA GLU A 167 -8.26 -9.57 -9.40
C GLU A 167 -8.77 -10.14 -8.08
N THR A 168 -8.88 -11.46 -7.97
CA THR A 168 -9.32 -12.14 -6.73
C THR A 168 -8.47 -11.71 -5.54
N TYR A 169 -7.16 -11.63 -5.72
CA TYR A 169 -6.27 -11.17 -4.66
C TYR A 169 -6.44 -9.68 -4.35
N GLY A 170 -6.68 -8.83 -5.35
CA GLY A 170 -7.00 -7.42 -5.18
C GLY A 170 -8.26 -7.19 -4.35
N GLU A 171 -9.31 -7.98 -4.57
CA GLU A 171 -10.55 -7.95 -3.78
C GLU A 171 -10.31 -8.43 -2.34
N GLN A 172 -9.59 -9.54 -2.16
CA GLN A 172 -9.23 -10.04 -0.83
C GLN A 172 -8.40 -9.02 -0.05
N MET A 173 -7.47 -8.34 -0.71
CA MET A 173 -6.70 -7.25 -0.12
C MET A 173 -7.61 -6.13 0.38
N GLU A 174 -8.61 -5.72 -0.41
CA GLU A 174 -9.56 -4.68 -0.01
C GLU A 174 -10.29 -5.05 1.28
N CYS A 175 -10.77 -6.28 1.40
CA CYS A 175 -11.38 -6.75 2.65
C CYS A 175 -10.39 -6.72 3.82
N VAL A 176 -9.17 -7.22 3.63
CA VAL A 176 -8.15 -7.26 4.69
C VAL A 176 -7.78 -5.88 5.19
N TYR A 177 -7.49 -4.94 4.29
CA TYR A 177 -7.00 -3.61 4.68
C TYR A 177 -8.12 -2.68 5.14
N SER A 178 -9.37 -2.91 4.71
CA SER A 178 -10.54 -2.24 5.29
C SER A 178 -10.72 -2.65 6.76
N GLU A 179 -10.87 -3.95 7.04
CA GLU A 179 -11.09 -4.45 8.41
C GLU A 179 -9.89 -4.16 9.33
N PHE A 180 -8.66 -4.32 8.83
CA PHE A 180 -7.47 -3.95 9.60
C PHE A 180 -7.36 -2.44 9.82
N GLY A 181 -7.76 -1.63 8.84
CA GLY A 181 -7.77 -0.18 8.95
C GLY A 181 -8.73 0.30 10.05
N GLU A 182 -9.90 -0.32 10.16
CA GLU A 182 -10.84 -0.07 11.25
C GLU A 182 -10.25 -0.45 12.61
N ALA A 183 -9.73 -1.68 12.76
CA ALA A 183 -9.09 -2.13 14.00
C ALA A 183 -7.93 -1.21 14.43
N LEU A 184 -7.11 -0.78 13.45
CA LEU A 184 -6.01 0.15 13.66
C LEU A 184 -6.52 1.53 14.13
N ALA A 185 -7.56 2.06 13.49
CA ALA A 185 -8.18 3.33 13.87
C ALA A 185 -8.77 3.30 15.28
N GLU A 186 -9.40 2.19 15.67
CA GLU A 186 -9.89 1.96 17.03
C GLU A 186 -8.76 1.99 18.06
N ALA A 187 -7.69 1.22 17.82
CA ALA A 187 -6.54 1.13 18.73
C ALA A 187 -5.81 2.47 18.90
N ILE A 188 -5.76 3.27 17.84
CA ILE A 188 -5.04 4.56 17.81
C ILE A 188 -5.92 5.72 18.28
N ARG A 189 -7.26 5.57 18.32
CA ARG A 189 -8.20 6.62 18.70
C ARG A 189 -7.83 7.39 19.97
N PRO A 190 -7.37 6.76 21.08
CA PRO A 190 -6.96 7.51 22.27
C PRO A 190 -5.80 8.47 21.99
N LYS A 191 -4.76 7.99 21.27
CA LYS A 191 -3.60 8.79 20.87
C LYS A 191 -3.98 9.93 19.92
N MET A 192 -4.96 9.70 19.04
CA MET A 192 -5.51 10.75 18.18
C MET A 192 -6.23 11.86 18.95
N LYS A 193 -7.01 11.50 19.99
CA LYS A 193 -7.67 12.50 20.85
C LYS A 193 -6.65 13.34 21.60
N GLU A 194 -5.56 12.72 22.05
CA GLU A 194 -4.44 13.41 22.69
C GLU A 194 -3.73 14.35 21.70
N CYS A 195 -3.36 13.88 20.51
CA CYS A 195 -2.75 14.71 19.46
C CYS A 195 -3.60 15.96 19.14
N ARG A 196 -4.91 15.80 18.95
CA ARG A 196 -5.82 16.92 18.72
C ARG A 196 -5.90 17.89 19.90
N ARG A 197 -5.70 17.41 21.13
CA ARG A 197 -5.63 18.27 22.31
C ARG A 197 -4.31 19.04 22.34
N GLU A 198 -3.19 18.38 22.03
CA GLU A 198 -1.88 19.03 21.93
C GLU A 198 -1.86 20.12 20.86
N ILE A 199 -2.37 19.84 19.66
CA ILE A 199 -2.48 20.82 18.56
C ILE A 199 -3.35 22.01 18.97
N ARG A 200 -4.50 21.77 19.61
CA ARG A 200 -5.35 22.85 20.12
C ARG A 200 -4.63 23.69 21.17
N GLY A 201 -3.93 23.05 22.10
CA GLY A 201 -3.12 23.73 23.12
C GLY A 201 -2.03 24.60 22.48
N PHE A 202 -1.35 24.08 21.45
CA PHE A 202 -0.38 24.84 20.67
C PHE A 202 -1.01 26.04 19.98
N ASN A 203 -2.12 25.85 19.25
CA ASN A 203 -2.80 26.95 18.56
C ASN A 203 -3.27 28.04 19.54
N SER A 204 -3.77 27.65 20.71
CA SER A 204 -4.14 28.60 21.77
C SER A 204 -2.93 29.35 22.31
N TRP A 205 -1.81 28.67 22.59
CA TRP A 205 -0.57 29.31 23.04
C TRP A 205 0.00 30.26 21.99
N ALA A 206 0.18 29.80 20.75
CA ALA A 206 0.70 30.59 19.65
C ALA A 206 -0.18 31.81 19.35
N GLY A 207 -1.50 31.64 19.43
CA GLY A 207 -2.46 32.75 19.36
C GLY A 207 -2.29 33.76 20.50
N SER A 208 -2.07 33.29 21.73
CA SER A 208 -1.86 34.15 22.90
C SER A 208 -0.52 34.89 22.90
N GLU A 209 0.57 34.27 22.44
CA GLU A 209 1.86 34.96 22.30
C GLU A 209 1.83 36.00 21.17
N ARG A 210 1.12 35.71 20.07
CA ARG A 210 0.86 36.72 19.03
C ARG A 210 0.09 37.92 19.60
N TRP A 211 -0.95 37.69 20.39
CA TRP A 211 -1.73 38.76 21.03
C TRP A 211 -0.89 39.60 22.00
N SER A 212 0.02 38.95 22.72
CA SER A 212 0.96 39.62 23.64
C SER A 212 1.98 40.49 22.89
N ALA A 213 2.45 40.03 21.72
CA ALA A 213 3.36 40.77 20.86
C ALA A 213 2.67 41.94 20.13
N THR A 214 1.42 41.77 19.67
CA THR A 214 0.66 42.83 18.97
C THR A 214 0.16 43.94 19.90
N ASN A 215 0.02 43.68 21.20
CA ASN A 215 -0.31 44.73 22.18
C ASN A 215 0.89 45.63 22.53
N HIS A 216 2.12 45.25 22.16
CA HIS A 216 3.33 46.04 22.40
C HIS A 216 3.93 46.67 21.14
N LEU A 217 3.57 46.16 19.95
CA LEU A 217 4.01 46.67 18.66
C LEU A 217 2.81 46.55 17.70
N GLY A 218 2.33 47.69 17.17
CA GLY A 218 1.13 47.76 16.32
C GLY A 218 1.05 46.63 15.28
N ALA A 219 -0.15 46.09 15.11
CA ALA A 219 -0.47 44.84 14.43
C ALA A 219 0.33 44.59 13.12
N PRO A 220 1.00 43.43 12.97
CA PRO A 220 1.45 42.97 11.68
C PRO A 220 0.29 42.26 10.96
N GLU A 221 -0.02 42.74 9.76
CA GLU A 221 -0.80 42.01 8.76
C GLU A 221 0.01 40.77 8.34
N GLY A 222 -0.29 39.62 8.96
CA GLY A 222 0.41 38.36 8.70
C GLY A 222 -0.54 37.18 8.82
N ARG A 223 -0.65 36.40 7.74
CA ARG A 223 -1.61 35.30 7.52
C ARG A 223 -1.80 34.38 8.74
N GLU A 224 -3.05 34.01 8.96
CA GLU A 224 -3.51 32.99 9.91
C GLU A 224 -2.98 31.59 9.53
N GLU A 225 -1.77 31.24 9.93
CA GLU A 225 -1.34 29.83 9.87
C GLU A 225 -1.80 29.12 11.13
N CYS A 226 -3.06 28.68 11.12
CA CYS A 226 -3.59 27.75 12.11
C CYS A 226 -3.02 26.36 11.83
N LEU A 227 -2.39 25.73 12.83
CA LEU A 227 -1.88 24.37 12.68
C LEU A 227 -3.08 23.41 12.71
N THR A 228 -3.42 22.81 11.58
CA THR A 228 -4.37 21.70 11.48
C THR A 228 -3.58 20.39 11.50
N LEU A 229 -4.28 19.26 11.64
CA LEU A 229 -3.61 17.96 11.44
C LEU A 229 -2.92 17.96 10.07
N ASP A 230 -3.62 18.36 9.01
CA ASP A 230 -3.10 18.34 7.64
C ASP A 230 -2.03 19.40 7.35
N THR A 231 -2.01 20.58 7.99
CA THR A 231 -0.96 21.60 7.79
C THR A 231 0.24 21.43 8.71
N ALA A 232 0.11 20.69 9.82
CA ALA A 232 1.26 20.28 10.64
C ALA A 232 2.20 19.29 9.94
N MET A 233 1.74 18.71 8.82
CA MET A 233 2.30 17.52 8.16
C MET A 233 2.55 17.79 6.67
N PRO A 234 3.81 17.90 6.22
CA PRO A 234 4.13 17.89 4.79
C PRO A 234 3.94 16.51 4.16
#